data_AF-A0AAW3YX03-F1
#
_entry.id   AF-A0AAW3YX03-F1
#
_cell.length_a   1.000
_cell.length_b   1.000
_cell.length_c   1.000
_cell.angle_alpha   90.00
_cell.angle_beta   90.00
_cell.angle_gamma   90.00
#
_symmetry.space_group_name_H-M   'P 1'
#
loop_
_entity.id
_entity.type
_entity.pdbx_description
1 polymer ?
#
loop_
_entity_poly.entity_id
_entity_poly.type
_entity_poly.pdbx_seq_one_letter_code
_entity_poly.pdbx_strand_id
1 'polypeptide(L)'
;ERASIERLAGYLQTLLAAMVDDDSRPVETLPLLQSHQRHQLLVEFNAVDHRDAVEHSDIVLRDQHSMLIHQLFEQQVASTPDVTALVSGENQLSYAELNRRANQLAHYLIASGVGPDDRVA
;
A
#
# COMPACT_ATOMS: atom_id res chain seq x y z
N GLU A 1 -36.71 3.77 -11.05
CA GLU A 1 -35.63 3.90 -12.04
C GLU A 1 -35.42 2.58 -12.77
N ARG A 2 -35.28 2.62 -14.10
CA ARG A 2 -35.17 1.43 -14.96
C ARG A 2 -33.89 0.61 -14.73
N ALA A 3 -32.75 1.28 -14.53
CA ALA A 3 -31.44 0.63 -14.34
C ALA A 3 -31.37 -0.25 -13.07
N SER A 4 -32.05 0.14 -12.00
CA SER A 4 -32.12 -0.66 -10.77
C SER A 4 -32.95 -1.94 -10.96
N ILE A 5 -34.01 -1.89 -11.76
CA ILE A 5 -34.83 -3.06 -12.09
C ILE A 5 -34.07 -4.03 -12.99
N GLU A 6 -33.34 -3.51 -13.99
CA GLU A 6 -32.50 -4.32 -14.88
C GLU A 6 -31.39 -5.06 -14.12
N ARG A 7 -30.77 -4.41 -13.13
CA ARG A 7 -29.81 -5.05 -12.21
C ARG A 7 -30.44 -6.17 -11.37
N LEU A 8 -31.59 -5.91 -10.75
CA LEU A 8 -32.28 -6.92 -9.94
C LEU A 8 -32.73 -8.13 -10.77
N ALA A 9 -33.19 -7.91 -12.01
CA ALA A 9 -33.50 -8.99 -12.95
C ALA A 9 -32.25 -9.82 -13.30
N GLY A 10 -31.10 -9.16 -13.49
CA GLY A 10 -29.81 -9.83 -13.70
C GLY A 10 -29.35 -10.68 -12.52
N TYR A 11 -29.62 -10.24 -11.29
CA TYR A 11 -29.32 -11.01 -10.07
C TYR A 11 -30.20 -12.24 -9.98
N LEU A 12 -31.49 -12.10 -10.26
CA LEU A 12 -32.44 -13.22 -10.26
C LEU A 12 -32.04 -14.28 -11.29
N GLN A 13 -31.63 -13.87 -12.49
CA GLN A 13 -31.13 -14.79 -13.52
C GLN A 13 -29.88 -15.56 -13.07
N THR A 14 -28.93 -14.87 -12.41
CA THR A 14 -27.70 -15.50 -11.90
C THR A 14 -28.00 -16.53 -10.82
N LEU A 15 -28.92 -16.21 -9.90
CA LEU A 15 -29.37 -17.13 -8.86
C LEU A 15 -30.07 -18.35 -9.46
N LEU A 16 -31.03 -18.14 -10.36
CA LEU A 16 -31.77 -19.25 -10.99
C LEU A 16 -30.85 -20.17 -11.80
N ALA A 17 -29.89 -19.61 -12.54
CA ALA A 17 -28.91 -20.40 -13.27
C ALA A 17 -28.06 -21.26 -12.33
N ALA A 18 -27.62 -20.72 -11.20
CA ALA A 18 -26.83 -21.46 -10.21
C ALA A 18 -27.64 -22.55 -9.48
N MET A 19 -28.94 -22.34 -9.26
CA MET A 19 -29.83 -23.34 -8.65
C MET A 19 -30.19 -24.48 -9.61
N VAL A 20 -30.22 -24.22 -10.93
CA VAL A 20 -30.42 -25.26 -11.95
C VAL A 20 -29.16 -26.09 -12.18
N ASP A 21 -27.99 -25.46 -12.05
CA ASP A 21 -26.68 -26.12 -12.17
C ASP A 21 -26.42 -27.10 -11.01
N ASP A 22 -26.84 -26.76 -9.80
CA ASP A 22 -26.70 -27.59 -8.61
C ASP A 22 -27.84 -27.29 -7.61
N ASP A 23 -28.80 -28.22 -7.53
CA ASP A 23 -29.99 -28.10 -6.69
C ASP A 23 -29.73 -28.39 -5.21
N SER A 24 -28.57 -28.95 -4.89
CA SER A 24 -28.12 -29.24 -3.53
C SER A 24 -27.28 -28.10 -2.91
N ARG A 25 -26.95 -27.08 -3.70
CA ARG A 25 -26.09 -25.97 -3.30
C ARG A 25 -26.72 -25.14 -2.17
N PRO A 26 -26.03 -24.91 -1.05
CA PRO A 26 -26.52 -24.05 0.02
C PRO A 26 -26.77 -22.61 -0.46
N VAL A 27 -27.89 -22.02 -0.02
CA VAL A 27 -28.31 -20.66 -0.43
C VAL A 27 -27.24 -19.60 -0.16
N GLU A 28 -26.47 -19.76 0.93
CA GLU A 28 -25.37 -18.83 1.31
C GLU A 28 -24.21 -18.78 0.31
N THR A 29 -24.09 -19.79 -0.56
CA THR A 29 -23.01 -19.89 -1.57
C THR A 29 -23.47 -19.52 -2.97
N LEU A 30 -24.76 -19.22 -3.17
CA LEU A 30 -25.28 -18.88 -4.48
C LEU A 30 -24.71 -17.53 -4.97
N PRO A 31 -24.19 -17.47 -6.20
CA PRO A 31 -23.67 -16.23 -6.76
C PRO A 31 -24.82 -15.25 -7.03
N LEU A 32 -24.83 -14.11 -6.33
CA LEU A 32 -25.79 -13.04 -6.56
C LEU A 32 -25.33 -12.10 -7.69
N LEU A 33 -24.04 -11.77 -7.70
CA LEU A 33 -23.46 -10.83 -8.65
C LEU A 33 -23.21 -11.49 -10.00
N GLN A 34 -23.47 -10.74 -11.06
CA GLN A 34 -23.10 -11.16 -12.40
C GLN A 34 -21.57 -11.16 -12.54
N SER A 35 -21.03 -12.00 -13.41
CA SER A 35 -19.58 -12.19 -13.57
C SER A 35 -18.81 -10.90 -13.81
N HIS A 36 -19.37 -9.97 -14.59
CA HIS A 36 -18.74 -8.67 -14.86
C HIS A 36 -18.69 -7.77 -13.60
N GLN A 37 -19.71 -7.79 -12.75
CA GLN A 37 -19.73 -7.00 -11.52
C GLN A 37 -18.77 -7.58 -10.48
N ARG A 38 -18.71 -8.92 -10.39
CA ARG A 38 -17.71 -9.60 -9.57
C ARG A 38 -16.29 -9.30 -10.04
N HIS A 39 -16.06 -9.30 -11.35
CA HIS A 39 -14.79 -8.92 -11.95
C HIS A 39 -14.43 -7.47 -11.63
N GLN A 40 -15.38 -6.55 -11.75
CA GLN A 40 -15.16 -5.16 -11.39
C GLN A 40 -14.75 -4.98 -9.92
N LEU A 41 -15.45 -5.62 -8.99
CA LEU A 41 -15.13 -5.49 -7.56
C LEU A 41 -13.81 -6.15 -7.15
N LEU A 42 -13.49 -7.30 -7.73
CA LEU A 42 -12.31 -8.07 -7.34
C LEU A 42 -11.06 -7.69 -8.11
N VAL A 43 -11.21 -7.25 -9.36
CA VAL A 43 -10.11 -7.00 -10.29
C VAL A 43 -10.05 -5.53 -10.64
N GLU A 44 -11.07 -4.92 -11.22
CA GLU A 44 -10.96 -3.54 -11.72
C GLU A 44 -10.76 -2.52 -10.59
N PHE A 45 -11.46 -2.66 -9.47
CA PHE A 45 -11.33 -1.75 -8.33
C PHE A 45 -10.05 -1.99 -7.52
N ASN A 46 -9.55 -3.23 -7.53
CA ASN A 46 -8.27 -3.58 -6.90
C ASN A 46 -7.14 -3.61 -7.92
N ALA A 47 -7.37 -3.10 -9.13
CA ALA A 47 -6.34 -2.95 -10.15
C ALA A 47 -5.44 -1.82 -9.67
N VAL A 48 -4.48 -2.18 -8.83
CA VAL A 48 -3.32 -1.36 -8.59
C VAL A 48 -2.63 -1.23 -9.93
N ASP A 49 -2.64 -0.02 -10.50
CA ASP A 49 -1.88 0.28 -11.71
C ASP A 49 -0.45 -0.17 -11.42
N HIS A 50 0.11 -1.09 -12.19
CA HIS A 50 1.44 -1.65 -11.91
C HIS A 50 2.57 -0.62 -12.00
N ARG A 51 2.24 0.66 -12.19
CA ARG A 51 3.12 1.82 -11.99
C ARG A 51 3.14 2.30 -10.53
N ASP A 52 2.06 2.08 -9.79
CA ASP A 52 1.90 2.35 -8.34
C ASP A 52 1.91 1.03 -7.50
N ALA A 53 1.64 -0.13 -8.10
CA ALA A 53 1.61 -1.44 -7.45
C ALA A 53 2.99 -2.07 -7.19
N VAL A 54 4.07 -1.45 -7.69
CA VAL A 54 5.43 -1.79 -7.28
C VAL A 54 5.71 -1.25 -5.87
N GLU A 55 4.69 -0.71 -5.18
CA GLU A 55 4.80 -0.36 -3.76
C GLU A 55 4.11 -1.32 -2.78
N HIS A 56 3.15 -2.18 -3.18
CA HIS A 56 2.27 -2.88 -2.21
C HIS A 56 1.85 -4.36 -2.51
N SER A 57 2.60 -5.17 -3.29
CA SER A 57 2.29 -6.62 -3.46
C SER A 57 3.39 -7.59 -3.01
N ASP A 58 3.10 -8.35 -1.94
CA ASP A 58 3.94 -9.23 -1.12
C ASP A 58 4.86 -10.29 -1.78
N ILE A 59 5.01 -10.35 -3.11
CA ILE A 59 5.91 -11.32 -3.75
C ILE A 59 6.89 -10.68 -4.76
N VAL A 60 6.59 -9.52 -5.34
CA VAL A 60 7.46 -8.82 -6.31
C VAL A 60 8.14 -7.57 -5.73
N LEU A 61 7.68 -7.07 -4.58
CA LEU A 61 8.36 -5.97 -3.85
C LEU A 61 9.70 -6.33 -3.23
N ARG A 62 10.01 -7.63 -3.10
CA ARG A 62 11.16 -8.09 -2.28
C ARG A 62 12.51 -7.57 -2.77
N ASP A 63 12.62 -7.13 -4.03
CA ASP A 63 13.88 -6.68 -4.60
C ASP A 63 13.98 -5.15 -4.75
N GLN A 64 12.87 -4.46 -5.08
CA GLN A 64 12.87 -2.99 -5.26
C GLN A 64 12.55 -2.20 -3.98
N HIS A 65 11.93 -2.80 -2.96
CA HIS A 65 11.80 -2.24 -1.60
C HIS A 65 12.98 -2.56 -0.67
N SER A 66 14.12 -2.97 -1.23
CA SER A 66 15.30 -3.32 -0.42
C SER A 66 15.95 -2.10 0.25
N MET A 67 15.55 -0.87 -0.10
CA MET A 67 16.13 0.35 0.47
C MET A 67 15.29 0.89 1.62
N LEU A 68 15.94 1.09 2.75
CA LEU A 68 15.38 1.69 3.95
C LEU A 68 15.24 3.20 3.74
N ILE A 69 14.24 3.84 4.37
CA ILE A 69 14.01 5.29 4.23
C ILE A 69 15.26 6.12 4.53
N HIS A 70 16.04 5.72 5.54
CA HIS A 70 17.29 6.41 5.87
C HIS A 70 18.34 6.30 4.74
N GLN A 71 18.37 5.21 3.98
CA GLN A 71 19.27 5.05 2.85
C GLN A 71 18.86 5.94 1.67
N LEU A 72 17.55 6.05 1.39
CA LEU A 72 17.03 7.01 0.41
C LEU A 72 17.38 8.45 0.80
N PHE A 73 17.29 8.77 2.09
CA PHE A 73 17.69 10.06 2.61
C PHE A 73 19.20 10.31 2.43
N GLU A 74 20.05 9.33 2.75
CA GLU A 74 21.50 9.44 2.55
C GLU A 74 21.89 9.62 1.08
N GLN A 75 21.17 8.97 0.15
CA GLN A 75 21.35 9.21 -1.29
C GLN A 75 21.03 10.66 -1.68
N GLN A 76 19.94 11.22 -1.14
CA GLN A 76 19.60 12.62 -1.36
C GLN A 76 20.66 13.56 -0.77
N VAL A 77 21.20 13.23 0.42
CA VAL A 77 22.29 13.99 1.05
C VAL A 77 23.54 14.00 0.18
N ALA A 78 23.90 12.86 -0.43
CA ALA A 78 25.02 12.77 -1.35
C ALA A 78 24.79 13.56 -2.65
N SER A 79 23.56 13.59 -3.15
CA SER A 79 23.18 14.30 -4.38
C SER A 79 23.16 15.83 -4.19
N THR A 80 22.59 16.32 -3.09
CA THR A 80 22.40 17.75 -2.84
C THR A 80 22.71 18.13 -1.38
N PRO A 81 23.99 18.11 -0.97
CA PRO A 81 24.37 18.25 0.44
C PRO A 81 24.04 19.63 1.04
N ASP A 82 24.16 20.69 0.24
CA ASP A 82 24.04 22.09 0.69
C ASP A 82 22.62 22.65 0.60
N VAL A 83 21.67 21.87 0.08
CA VAL A 83 20.26 22.28 -0.04
C VAL A 83 19.58 22.19 1.33
N THR A 84 18.75 23.18 1.65
CA THR A 84 17.95 23.20 2.88
C THR A 84 16.99 22.02 2.92
N ALA A 85 17.13 21.16 3.94
CA ALA A 85 16.29 19.98 4.17
C ALA A 85 15.21 20.24 5.22
N LEU A 86 15.50 21.07 6.23
CA LEU A 86 14.59 21.35 7.33
C LEU A 86 14.60 22.84 7.66
N VAL A 87 13.42 23.41 7.83
CA VAL A 87 13.21 24.78 8.33
C VAL A 87 12.35 24.69 9.59
N SER A 88 12.83 25.27 10.68
CA SER A 88 12.13 25.33 11.96
C SER A 88 12.29 26.74 12.54
N GLY A 89 11.25 27.57 12.37
CA GLY A 89 11.34 28.99 12.69
C GLY A 89 12.42 29.67 11.85
N GLU A 90 13.37 30.35 12.52
CA GLU A 90 14.51 31.00 11.87
C GLU A 90 15.66 30.03 11.56
N ASN A 91 15.63 28.81 12.12
CA ASN A 91 16.69 27.83 11.92
C ASN A 91 16.47 27.06 10.61
N GLN A 92 17.52 26.96 9.82
CA GLN A 92 17.57 26.13 8.61
C GLN A 92 18.71 25.15 8.75
N LEU A 93 18.49 23.91 8.30
CA LEU A 93 19.52 22.89 8.22
C LEU A 93 19.59 22.36 6.79
N SER A 94 20.81 22.23 6.28
CA SER A 94 21.03 21.54 5.02
C SER A 94 20.87 20.02 5.16
N TYR A 95 20.72 19.31 4.05
CA TYR A 95 20.73 17.84 4.05
C TYR A 95 21.97 17.28 4.76
N ALA A 96 23.16 17.82 4.48
CA ALA A 96 24.41 17.37 5.11
C ALA A 96 24.44 17.62 6.63
N GLU A 97 23.92 18.75 7.09
CA GLU A 97 23.86 19.07 8.52
C GLU A 97 22.86 18.20 9.27
N LEU A 98 21.67 18.02 8.69
CA LEU A 98 20.63 17.18 9.27
C LEU A 98 21.10 15.73 9.36
N ASN A 99 21.70 15.20 8.29
CA ASN A 99 22.23 13.83 8.27
C ASN A 99 23.29 13.60 9.34
N ARG A 100 24.21 14.56 9.52
CA ARG A 100 25.27 14.47 10.54
C ARG A 100 24.69 14.40 11.96
N ARG A 101 23.69 15.23 12.25
CA ARG A 101 23.02 15.24 13.57
C ARG A 101 22.22 13.95 13.80
N ALA A 102 21.49 13.49 12.78
CA ALA A 102 20.75 12.23 12.84
C ALA A 102 21.69 11.04 13.10
N ASN A 103 22.83 10.98 12.41
CA ASN A 103 23.82 9.92 12.60
C ASN A 103 24.46 9.96 13.99
N GLN A 104 24.76 11.14 14.53
CA GLN A 104 25.24 11.25 15.92
C GLN A 104 24.22 10.71 16.94
N LEU A 105 22.95 11.06 16.76
CA LEU A 105 21.87 10.54 17.61
C LEU A 105 21.71 9.02 17.46
N ALA A 106 21.77 8.48 16.24
CA ALA A 106 21.69 7.04 16.00
C ALA A 106 22.79 6.27 16.73
N HIS A 107 24.04 6.74 16.66
CA HIS A 107 25.15 6.11 17.40
C HIS A 107 24.95 6.18 18.92
N TYR A 108 24.42 7.30 19.43
CA TYR A 108 24.09 7.42 20.85
C TYR A 108 23.01 6.44 21.29
N LEU A 109 21.94 6.27 20.50
CA LEU A 109 20.86 5.32 20.79
C LEU A 109 21.36 3.87 20.76
N ILE A 110 22.17 3.52 19.76
CA ILE A 110 22.81 2.20 19.66
C ILE A 110 23.69 1.95 20.88
N ALA A 111 24.51 2.94 21.29
CA ALA A 111 25.35 2.84 22.49
C ALA A 111 24.54 2.74 23.79
N SER A 112 23.31 3.27 23.79
CA SER A 112 22.37 3.16 24.92
C SER A 112 21.61 1.83 24.96
N GLY A 113 21.86 0.93 23.99
CA GLY A 113 21.30 -0.41 23.94
C GLY A 113 20.03 -0.56 23.10
N VAL A 114 19.64 0.46 22.32
CA VAL A 114 18.46 0.40 21.44
C VAL A 114 18.74 -0.55 20.27
N GLY A 115 17.85 -1.52 20.07
CA GLY A 115 17.85 -2.48 18.97
C GLY A 115 16.61 -2.42 18.09
N PRO A 116 16.50 -3.32 17.10
CA PRO A 116 15.29 -3.49 16.31
C PRO A 116 14.07 -3.81 17.20
N ASP A 117 12.89 -3.34 16.79
CA ASP A 117 11.61 -3.48 17.51
C ASP A 117 11.51 -2.75 18.87
N ASP A 118 12.56 -2.05 19.30
CA ASP A 118 12.53 -1.21 20.49
C ASP A 118 11.77 0.10 20.26
N ARG A 119 11.13 0.59 21.32
CA ARG A 119 10.35 1.83 21.29
C ARG A 119 11.13 2.94 22.01
N VAL A 120 11.36 4.05 21.30
CA VAL A 120 11.96 5.28 21.84
C VAL A 120 10.84 6.34 21.92
N ALA A 121 10.70 6.99 23.08
CA ALA A 121 9.64 7.97 23.38
C ALA A 121 10.22 9.31 23.84
#